data_AF-A0A6F8Z1G2-F1
#
_entry.id   AF-A0A6F8Z1G2-F1
#
_cell.length_a   1.000
_cell.length_b   1.000
_cell.length_c   1.000
_cell.angle_alpha   90.00
_cell.angle_beta   90.00
_cell.angle_gamma   90.00
#
_symmetry.space_group_name_H-M   'P 1'
#
loop_
_entity.id
_entity.type
_entity.pdbx_description
1 polymer ?
#
loop_
_entity_poly.entity_id
_entity_poly.type
_entity_poly.pdbx_seq_one_letter_code
_entity_poly.pdbx_strand_id
1 'polypeptide(L)'
;MATLSARLGRFAFRRRGPVVLVWLVILAGAGAAGLSAPSAPEGERVTSPPYRSAIESAVRQLGEGGQVAMVADPFEGGAVSGDGSLAYASVMYAVKASGVTDGTRGEIEAAAGVARQVGLTVEAGGSAMEAGGMEAGGGVAEIIAIGLAALILLATFGSLVAAGLPLLTALLGVAVSMMSILAFGEALGLSATSGTMALMLGLAVGIDYALFVVSRYREEHSAACPRPTRSGWRRAPPAPPWPSRACSRYAPTCSGP
;
A
#
# COMPACT_ATOMS: atom_id res chain seq x y z
N MET A 1 1.44 31.86 14.92
CA MET A 1 1.74 30.55 14.30
C MET A 1 0.98 30.31 12.98
N ALA A 2 -0.26 30.78 12.80
CA ALA A 2 -1.04 30.64 11.55
C ALA A 2 -0.45 31.36 10.31
N THR A 3 0.48 32.29 10.48
CA THR A 3 1.15 33.02 9.37
C THR A 3 2.31 32.24 8.75
N LEU A 4 2.92 31.32 9.49
CA LEU A 4 4.03 30.49 9.00
C LEU A 4 3.51 29.40 8.05
N SER A 5 2.40 28.76 8.42
CA SER A 5 1.71 27.76 7.58
C SER A 5 1.15 28.36 6.29
N ALA A 6 0.58 29.57 6.37
CA ALA A 6 0.10 30.30 5.19
C ALA A 6 1.22 30.80 4.25
N ARG A 7 2.47 30.86 4.73
CA ARG A 7 3.65 31.15 3.89
C ARG A 7 4.23 29.87 3.29
N LEU A 8 4.26 28.77 4.04
CA LEU A 8 4.72 27.47 3.55
C LEU A 8 3.82 26.93 2.43
N GLY A 9 2.49 27.01 2.59
CA GLY A 9 1.54 26.59 1.56
C GLY A 9 1.63 27.42 0.27
N ARG A 10 1.89 28.74 0.38
CA ARG A 10 2.16 29.59 -0.81
C ARG A 10 3.52 29.33 -1.43
N PHE A 11 4.52 28.91 -0.65
CA PHE A 11 5.85 28.58 -1.15
C PHE A 11 5.86 27.29 -1.96
N ALA A 12 5.16 26.25 -1.49
CA ALA A 12 4.98 24.99 -2.22
C ALA A 12 4.30 25.22 -3.59
N PHE A 13 3.26 26.05 -3.63
CA PHE A 13 2.55 26.38 -4.88
C PHE A 13 3.39 27.25 -5.84
N ARG A 14 4.23 28.15 -5.32
CA ARG A 14 5.07 29.06 -6.12
C ARG A 14 6.36 28.40 -6.64
N ARG A 15 6.80 27.31 -6.02
CA ARG A 15 8.04 26.56 -6.35
C ARG A 15 7.73 25.13 -6.83
N ARG A 16 6.71 24.97 -7.68
CA ARG A 16 6.30 23.67 -8.24
C ARG A 16 7.46 22.88 -8.91
N GLY A 17 8.43 23.56 -9.50
CA GLY A 17 9.60 22.93 -10.17
C GLY A 17 10.48 22.08 -9.25
N PRO A 18 11.11 22.64 -8.21
CA PRO A 18 11.95 21.86 -7.30
C PRO A 18 11.18 20.79 -6.53
N VAL A 19 9.88 20.98 -6.27
CA VAL A 19 9.03 19.95 -5.65
C VAL A 19 8.87 18.73 -6.57
N VAL A 20 8.59 18.94 -7.86
CA VAL A 20 8.52 17.86 -8.85
C VAL A 20 9.87 17.17 -9.02
N LEU A 21 10.97 17.91 -8.98
CA LEU A 21 12.31 17.36 -9.13
C LEU A 21 12.70 16.45 -7.95
N VAL A 22 12.36 16.85 -6.72
CA VAL A 22 12.53 16.00 -5.53
C VAL A 22 11.70 14.71 -5.66
N TRP A 23 10.46 14.82 -6.15
CA TRP A 23 9.62 13.63 -6.40
C TRP A 23 10.19 12.70 -7.47
N LEU A 24 10.71 13.22 -8.58
CA LEU A 24 11.37 12.41 -9.61
C LEU A 24 12.62 11.69 -9.08
N VAL A 25 13.38 12.35 -8.21
CA VAL A 25 14.57 11.73 -7.57
C VAL A 25 14.17 10.61 -6.62
N ILE A 26 13.11 10.80 -5.81
CA ILE A 26 12.61 9.76 -4.91
C ILE A 26 12.08 8.55 -5.70
N LEU A 27 11.32 8.80 -6.78
CA LEU A 27 10.74 7.75 -7.62
C LEU A 27 11.82 6.97 -8.37
N ALA A 28 12.85 7.65 -8.89
CA ALA A 28 14.00 7.03 -9.53
C ALA A 28 14.86 6.22 -8.53
N GLY A 29 15.05 6.74 -7.32
CA GLY A 29 15.80 6.04 -6.26
C GLY A 29 15.09 4.76 -5.80
N ALA A 30 13.77 4.80 -5.63
CA ALA A 30 12.98 3.62 -5.29
C ALA A 30 12.97 2.58 -6.42
N GLY A 31 12.91 3.02 -7.70
CA GLY A 31 12.99 2.12 -8.85
C GLY A 31 14.35 1.43 -9.01
N ALA A 32 15.44 2.10 -8.64
CA ALA A 32 16.79 1.52 -8.73
C ALA A 32 17.03 0.40 -7.70
N ALA A 33 16.44 0.49 -6.51
CA ALA A 33 16.59 -0.52 -5.45
C ALA A 33 15.91 -1.86 -5.79
N GLY A 34 14.91 -1.87 -6.69
CA GLY A 34 14.24 -3.10 -7.12
C GLY A 34 14.99 -3.95 -8.15
N LEU A 35 16.06 -3.42 -8.74
CA LEU A 35 16.84 -4.11 -9.79
C LEU A 35 18.01 -4.93 -9.24
N SER A 36 18.32 -4.82 -7.95
CA SER A 36 19.37 -5.60 -7.28
C SER A 36 18.76 -6.81 -6.55
N ALA A 37 18.20 -7.76 -7.30
CA ALA A 37 17.87 -9.07 -6.77
C ALA A 37 19.13 -9.96 -6.88
N PRO A 38 19.67 -10.50 -5.78
CA PRO A 38 20.84 -11.37 -5.82
C PRO A 38 20.50 -12.71 -6.49
N SER A 39 21.26 -13.07 -7.52
CA SER A 39 21.23 -14.37 -8.19
C SER A 39 22.21 -15.35 -7.54
N ALA A 40 21.92 -16.65 -7.68
CA ALA A 40 22.72 -17.75 -7.12
C ALA A 40 24.21 -17.68 -7.55
N PRO A 41 25.15 -18.18 -6.72
CA PRO A 41 26.57 -18.23 -7.07
C PRO A 41 26.80 -19.05 -8.35
N GLU A 42 27.51 -18.47 -9.32
CA GLU A 42 27.77 -19.10 -10.62
C GLU A 42 28.66 -20.35 -10.47
N GLY A 43 28.21 -21.50 -10.99
CA GLY A 43 29.06 -22.65 -11.31
C GLY A 43 28.97 -23.88 -10.41
N GLU A 44 28.16 -23.86 -9.35
CA GLU A 44 28.02 -25.00 -8.43
C GLU A 44 26.74 -25.81 -8.66
N ARG A 45 26.86 -27.14 -8.58
CA ARG A 45 25.74 -28.07 -8.76
C ARG A 45 25.09 -28.39 -7.44
N VAL A 46 23.76 -28.32 -7.42
CA VAL A 46 22.90 -28.68 -6.29
C VAL A 46 23.06 -30.15 -5.89
N THR A 47 23.60 -30.98 -6.78
CA THR A 47 23.92 -32.39 -6.53
C THR A 47 25.22 -32.64 -5.78
N SER A 48 26.02 -31.60 -5.47
CA SER A 48 27.28 -31.79 -4.76
C SER A 48 27.05 -32.21 -3.29
N PRO A 49 28.00 -32.92 -2.65
CA PRO A 49 27.81 -33.47 -1.30
C PRO A 49 27.31 -32.48 -0.23
N PRO A 50 27.85 -31.25 -0.11
CA PRO A 50 27.36 -30.30 0.91
C PRO A 50 25.91 -29.84 0.64
N TYR A 51 25.54 -29.64 -0.62
CA TYR A 51 24.19 -29.18 -1.01
C TYR A 51 23.14 -30.28 -0.92
N ARG A 52 23.50 -31.49 -1.34
CA ARG A 52 22.63 -32.66 -1.20
C ARG A 52 22.22 -32.89 0.24
N SER A 53 23.18 -32.89 1.18
CA SER A 53 22.86 -33.13 2.60
C SER A 53 21.97 -32.04 3.21
N ALA A 54 22.13 -30.78 2.76
CA ALA A 54 21.31 -29.66 3.22
C ALA A 54 19.87 -29.72 2.66
N ILE A 55 19.70 -30.22 1.44
CA ILE A 55 18.39 -30.41 0.82
C ILE A 55 17.67 -31.61 1.46
N GLU A 56 18.36 -32.73 1.67
CA GLU A 56 17.79 -33.90 2.33
C GLU A 56 17.38 -33.60 3.78
N SER A 57 18.13 -32.77 4.51
CA SER A 57 17.73 -32.34 5.85
C SER A 57 16.52 -31.41 5.82
N ALA A 58 16.46 -30.47 4.88
CA ALA A 58 15.30 -29.58 4.70
C ALA A 58 14.03 -30.36 4.31
N VAL A 59 14.13 -31.32 3.38
CA VAL A 59 13.01 -32.18 2.95
C VAL A 59 12.50 -33.03 4.12
N ARG A 60 13.40 -33.57 4.94
CA ARG A 60 13.02 -34.36 6.12
C ARG A 60 12.31 -33.51 7.17
N GLN A 61 12.82 -32.32 7.43
CA GLN A 61 12.21 -31.37 8.36
C GLN A 61 10.80 -30.95 7.90
N LEU A 62 10.61 -30.75 6.59
CA LEU A 62 9.29 -30.47 6.01
C LEU A 62 8.32 -31.65 6.16
N GLY A 63 8.81 -32.89 6.09
CA GLY A 63 8.01 -34.09 6.26
C GLY A 63 7.50 -34.32 7.69
N GLU A 64 8.13 -33.71 8.68
CA GLU A 64 7.71 -33.75 10.08
C GLU A 64 6.64 -32.67 10.41
N GLY A 65 6.35 -31.78 9.48
CA GLY A 65 5.38 -30.70 9.63
C GLY A 65 3.94 -31.21 9.77
N GLY A 66 3.21 -30.73 10.78
CA GLY A 66 1.90 -31.29 11.18
C GLY A 66 0.76 -31.16 10.16
N GLN A 67 0.88 -30.31 9.13
CA GLN A 67 -0.13 -30.13 8.07
C GLN A 67 0.30 -30.72 6.72
N VAL A 68 1.50 -31.32 6.64
CA VAL A 68 2.06 -31.85 5.40
C VAL A 68 1.57 -33.28 5.20
N ALA A 69 0.98 -33.54 4.02
CA ALA A 69 0.53 -34.88 3.63
C ALA A 69 1.64 -35.67 2.93
N MET A 70 2.45 -35.01 2.12
CA MET A 70 3.54 -35.63 1.36
C MET A 70 4.58 -34.60 0.97
N VAL A 71 5.86 -34.97 1.06
CA VAL A 71 6.96 -34.21 0.45
C VAL A 71 7.60 -35.09 -0.60
N ALA A 72 7.72 -34.59 -1.83
CA ALA A 72 8.45 -35.28 -2.88
C ALA A 72 9.94 -34.91 -2.81
N ASP A 73 10.79 -35.91 -2.62
CA ASP A 73 12.23 -35.72 -2.64
C ASP A 73 12.71 -35.40 -4.08
N PRO A 74 13.49 -34.32 -4.26
CA PRO A 74 13.94 -33.91 -5.58
C PRO A 74 14.90 -34.90 -6.25
N PHE A 75 15.67 -35.65 -5.46
CA PHE A 75 16.67 -36.61 -5.93
C PHE A 75 16.07 -37.98 -6.24
N GLU A 76 15.03 -38.40 -5.53
CA GLU A 76 14.30 -39.64 -5.85
C GLU A 76 13.34 -39.44 -7.03
N GLY A 77 12.72 -38.26 -7.13
CA GLY A 77 11.75 -37.94 -8.18
C GLY A 77 12.36 -37.49 -9.51
N GLY A 78 13.69 -37.39 -9.61
CA GLY A 78 14.37 -36.85 -10.80
C GLY A 78 14.04 -35.38 -11.07
N ALA A 79 13.61 -34.63 -10.05
CA ALA A 79 13.26 -33.22 -10.12
C ALA A 79 14.50 -32.32 -10.03
N VAL A 80 15.56 -32.72 -10.74
CA VAL A 80 16.83 -32.00 -10.87
C VAL A 80 17.01 -31.63 -12.34
N SER A 81 17.38 -30.39 -12.61
CA SER A 81 17.65 -29.91 -13.96
C SER A 81 18.82 -30.68 -14.60
N GLY A 82 18.81 -30.79 -15.93
CA GLY A 82 19.83 -31.56 -16.67
C GLY A 82 21.26 -31.03 -16.49
N ASP A 83 21.42 -29.75 -16.14
CA ASP A 83 22.68 -29.10 -15.80
C ASP A 83 23.05 -29.23 -14.29
N GLY A 84 22.15 -29.75 -13.47
CA GLY A 84 22.33 -29.94 -12.03
C GLY A 84 22.32 -28.64 -11.20
N SER A 85 21.93 -27.51 -11.80
CA SER A 85 21.92 -26.19 -11.17
C SER A 85 20.64 -25.88 -10.40
N LEU A 86 19.56 -26.63 -10.68
CA LEU A 86 18.24 -26.43 -10.10
C LEU A 86 17.67 -27.77 -9.64
N ALA A 87 17.03 -27.77 -8.47
CA ALA A 87 16.22 -28.87 -7.97
C ALA A 87 14.94 -28.30 -7.36
N TYR A 88 13.81 -28.97 -7.54
CA TYR A 88 12.55 -28.54 -6.92
C TYR A 88 11.94 -29.67 -6.10
N ALA A 89 11.51 -29.36 -4.88
CA ALA A 89 10.77 -30.27 -4.01
C ALA A 89 9.31 -29.81 -3.95
N SER A 90 8.36 -30.74 -4.08
CA SER A 90 6.93 -30.42 -3.97
C SER A 90 6.38 -30.86 -2.62
N VAL A 91 5.76 -29.93 -1.88
CA VAL A 91 5.08 -30.19 -0.61
C VAL A 91 3.57 -30.19 -0.86
N MET A 92 2.91 -31.30 -0.56
CA MET A 92 1.46 -31.44 -0.58
C MET A 92 0.91 -31.36 0.83
N TYR A 93 -0.12 -30.55 1.04
CA TYR A 93 -0.76 -30.37 2.35
C TYR A 93 -2.03 -31.20 2.47
N ALA A 94 -2.33 -31.64 3.69
CA ALA A 94 -3.59 -32.31 4.01
C ALA A 94 -4.79 -31.34 4.01
N VAL A 95 -4.51 -30.04 4.09
CA VAL A 95 -5.49 -28.95 4.14
C VAL A 95 -5.48 -28.14 2.84
N LYS A 96 -6.58 -27.43 2.55
CA LYS A 96 -6.63 -26.46 1.45
C LYS A 96 -5.58 -25.36 1.66
N ALA A 97 -5.12 -24.73 0.57
CA ALA A 97 -4.12 -23.65 0.61
C ALA A 97 -4.46 -22.51 1.60
N SER A 98 -5.75 -22.16 1.73
CA SER A 98 -6.25 -21.15 2.68
C SER A 98 -6.24 -21.59 4.15
N GLY A 99 -6.13 -22.89 4.41
CA GLY A 99 -6.10 -23.48 5.76
C GLY A 99 -4.70 -23.84 6.26
N VAL A 100 -3.67 -23.58 5.44
CA VAL A 100 -2.27 -23.67 5.89
C VAL A 100 -2.01 -22.54 6.89
N THR A 101 -1.43 -22.87 8.03
CA THR A 101 -1.15 -21.90 9.10
C THR A 101 0.17 -21.17 8.88
N ASP A 102 0.34 -19.99 9.48
CA ASP A 102 1.61 -19.27 9.43
C ASP A 102 2.74 -20.00 10.15
N GLY A 103 2.41 -20.85 11.14
CA GLY A 103 3.37 -21.75 11.76
C GLY A 103 4.00 -22.69 10.73
N THR A 104 3.17 -23.37 9.92
CA THR A 104 3.66 -24.26 8.86
C THR A 104 4.40 -23.49 7.76
N ARG A 105 3.99 -22.25 7.43
CA ARG A 105 4.77 -21.40 6.51
C ARG A 105 6.14 -21.03 7.09
N GLY A 106 6.19 -20.71 8.37
CA GLY A 106 7.43 -20.43 9.08
C GLY A 106 8.37 -21.63 9.13
N GLU A 107 7.83 -22.85 9.25
CA GLU A 107 8.60 -24.10 9.16
C GLU A 107 9.24 -24.26 7.76
N ILE A 108 8.53 -23.91 6.69
CA ILE A 108 9.08 -23.91 5.33
C ILE A 108 10.18 -22.87 5.17
N GLU A 109 9.97 -21.66 5.67
CA GLU A 109 10.97 -20.59 5.61
C GLU A 109 12.22 -20.95 6.43
N ALA A 110 12.03 -21.63 7.57
CA ALA A 110 13.13 -22.13 8.41
C ALA A 110 13.91 -23.26 7.72
N ALA A 111 13.23 -24.22 7.11
CA ALA A 111 13.85 -25.29 6.33
C ALA A 111 14.61 -24.72 5.10
N ALA A 112 14.03 -23.73 4.42
CA ALA A 112 14.70 -22.99 3.35
C ALA A 112 15.93 -22.23 3.87
N GLY A 113 15.85 -21.67 5.08
CA GLY A 113 16.96 -21.01 5.77
C GLY A 113 18.18 -21.90 5.97
N VAL A 114 18.00 -23.19 6.27
CA VAL A 114 19.10 -24.17 6.41
C VAL A 114 19.86 -24.32 5.10
N ALA A 115 19.15 -24.43 3.99
CA ALA A 115 19.75 -24.51 2.66
C ALA A 115 20.38 -23.16 2.23
N ARG A 116 19.77 -22.02 2.59
CA ARG A 116 20.36 -20.69 2.33
C ARG A 116 21.68 -20.47 3.07
N GLN A 117 21.85 -21.02 4.28
CA GLN A 117 23.09 -20.90 5.05
C GLN A 117 24.30 -21.55 4.37
N VAL A 118 24.09 -22.58 3.56
CA VAL A 118 25.18 -23.20 2.79
C VAL A 118 25.44 -22.49 1.46
N GLY A 119 24.71 -21.41 1.14
CA GLY A 119 24.89 -20.61 -0.08
C GLY A 119 23.90 -20.93 -1.20
N LEU A 120 22.89 -21.77 -0.96
CA LEU A 120 21.84 -22.04 -1.95
C LEU A 120 20.81 -20.90 -1.99
N THR A 121 20.42 -20.49 -3.18
CA THR A 121 19.21 -19.67 -3.34
C THR A 121 17.99 -20.58 -3.28
N VAL A 122 17.14 -20.37 -2.28
CA VAL A 122 15.91 -21.14 -2.09
C VAL A 122 14.73 -20.20 -2.11
N GLU A 123 13.82 -20.45 -3.05
CA GLU A 123 12.56 -19.72 -3.22
C GLU A 123 11.41 -20.65 -2.84
N ALA A 124 10.66 -20.28 -1.80
CA ALA A 124 9.47 -21.00 -1.38
C ALA A 124 8.25 -20.37 -2.07
N GLY A 125 7.61 -21.12 -2.96
CA GLY A 125 6.46 -20.65 -3.75
C GLY A 125 5.26 -21.57 -3.68
N GLY A 126 4.21 -21.20 -4.43
CA GLY A 126 2.98 -21.98 -4.57
C GLY A 126 1.82 -21.49 -3.71
N SER A 127 0.64 -22.06 -3.96
CA SER A 127 -0.63 -21.55 -3.43
C SER A 127 -0.70 -21.51 -1.89
N ALA A 128 0.02 -22.40 -1.20
CA ALA A 128 0.12 -22.40 0.26
C ALA A 128 0.90 -21.18 0.80
N MET A 129 1.95 -20.74 0.09
CA MET A 129 2.75 -19.57 0.46
C MET A 129 2.06 -18.27 0.03
N GLU A 130 1.38 -18.27 -1.13
CA GLU A 130 0.61 -17.11 -1.63
C GLU A 130 -0.58 -16.77 -0.72
N ALA A 131 -1.27 -17.80 -0.19
CA ALA A 131 -2.41 -17.60 0.70
C ALA A 131 -2.04 -16.90 2.02
N GLY A 132 -0.79 -17.02 2.48
CA GLY A 132 -0.29 -16.34 3.69
C GLY A 132 0.33 -14.96 3.44
N GLY A 133 0.60 -14.61 2.18
CA GLY A 133 1.19 -13.32 1.80
C GLY A 133 0.33 -12.11 2.16
N MET A 134 -0.95 -12.32 2.49
CA MET A 134 -1.87 -11.27 2.93
C MET A 134 -1.53 -10.70 4.31
N GLU A 135 -0.96 -11.50 5.23
CA GLU A 135 -0.66 -11.04 6.60
C GLU A 135 0.78 -10.57 6.78
N ALA A 136 1.75 -11.21 6.10
CA ALA A 136 3.17 -10.93 6.30
C ALA A 136 3.71 -9.70 5.55
N GLY A 137 3.10 -9.31 4.41
CA GLY A 137 3.57 -8.19 3.57
C GLY A 137 2.74 -6.90 3.70
N GLY A 138 1.49 -6.99 4.14
CA GLY A 138 0.55 -5.87 4.15
C GLY A 138 0.86 -4.82 5.22
N GLY A 139 1.04 -5.25 6.48
CA GLY A 139 1.04 -4.32 7.61
C GLY A 139 2.12 -3.23 7.55
N VAL A 140 3.38 -3.58 7.26
CA VAL A 140 4.47 -2.60 7.25
C VAL A 140 4.35 -1.67 6.03
N ALA A 141 4.08 -2.23 4.84
CA ALA A 141 3.94 -1.44 3.62
C ALA A 141 2.73 -0.50 3.67
N GLU A 142 1.61 -0.96 4.25
CA GLU A 142 0.41 -0.14 4.45
C GLU A 142 0.64 0.97 5.46
N ILE A 143 1.29 0.70 6.58
CA ILE A 143 1.64 1.75 7.56
C ILE A 143 2.54 2.80 6.91
N ILE A 144 3.52 2.37 6.11
CA ILE A 144 4.40 3.28 5.36
C ILE A 144 3.57 4.09 4.35
N ALA A 145 2.68 3.44 3.59
CA ALA A 145 1.83 4.10 2.59
C ALA A 145 0.88 5.14 3.22
N ILE A 146 0.21 4.77 4.33
CA ILE A 146 -0.67 5.66 5.09
C ILE A 146 0.12 6.83 5.68
N GLY A 147 1.31 6.56 6.25
CA GLY A 147 2.20 7.59 6.79
C GLY A 147 2.67 8.57 5.72
N LEU A 148 3.06 8.05 4.54
CA LEU A 148 3.46 8.87 3.41
C LEU A 148 2.28 9.69 2.87
N ALA A 149 1.09 9.09 2.72
CA ALA A 149 -0.13 9.79 2.33
C ALA A 149 -0.44 10.92 3.31
N ALA A 150 -0.42 10.66 4.62
CA ALA A 150 -0.64 11.68 5.64
C ALA A 150 0.36 12.84 5.55
N LEU A 151 1.64 12.54 5.27
CA LEU A 151 2.68 13.55 5.09
C LEU A 151 2.44 14.41 3.85
N ILE A 152 2.04 13.80 2.73
CA ILE A 152 1.66 14.52 1.49
C ILE A 152 0.44 15.40 1.73
N LEU A 153 -0.59 14.86 2.39
CA LEU A 153 -1.81 15.60 2.72
C LEU A 153 -1.51 16.78 3.65
N LEU A 154 -0.65 16.57 4.66
CA LEU A 154 -0.23 17.63 5.56
C LEU A 154 0.57 18.72 4.83
N ALA A 155 1.46 18.34 3.92
CA ALA A 155 2.20 19.29 3.08
C ALA A 155 1.27 20.08 2.13
N THR A 156 0.21 19.44 1.63
CA THR A 156 -0.77 20.04 0.69
C THR A 156 -1.72 20.99 1.40
N PHE A 157 -2.27 20.61 2.55
CA PHE A 157 -3.26 21.41 3.28
C PHE A 157 -2.64 22.36 4.33
N GLY A 158 -1.44 22.07 4.81
CA GLY A 158 -0.76 22.86 5.85
C GLY A 158 -1.46 22.86 7.21
N SER A 159 -2.44 21.97 7.43
CA SER A 159 -3.21 21.83 8.66
C SER A 159 -3.52 20.36 8.92
N LEU A 160 -3.27 19.91 10.15
CA LEU A 160 -3.50 18.53 10.56
C LEU A 160 -4.98 18.14 10.48
N VAL A 161 -5.89 19.05 10.81
CA VAL A 161 -7.33 18.80 10.74
C VAL A 161 -7.81 18.65 9.30
N ALA A 162 -7.31 19.50 8.39
CA ALA A 162 -7.67 19.46 6.98
C ALA A 162 -7.10 18.23 6.25
N ALA A 163 -5.92 17.75 6.67
CA ALA A 163 -5.33 16.52 6.16
C ALA A 163 -5.95 15.26 6.80
N GLY A 164 -6.35 15.34 8.07
CA GLY A 164 -6.92 14.22 8.82
C GLY A 164 -8.33 13.84 8.36
N LEU A 165 -9.15 14.80 7.94
CA LEU A 165 -10.51 14.53 7.48
C LEU A 165 -10.53 13.53 6.30
N PRO A 166 -9.80 13.78 5.19
CA PRO A 166 -9.76 12.85 4.06
C PRO A 166 -9.24 11.46 4.41
N LEU A 167 -8.17 11.42 5.22
CA LEU A 167 -7.55 10.16 5.62
C LEU A 167 -8.50 9.33 6.49
N LEU A 168 -9.15 9.95 7.48
CA LEU A 168 -10.09 9.27 8.37
C LEU A 168 -11.31 8.75 7.60
N THR A 169 -11.85 9.54 6.66
CA THR A 169 -12.98 9.09 5.84
C THR A 169 -12.62 7.91 4.95
N ALA A 170 -11.42 7.91 4.35
CA ALA A 170 -10.95 6.79 3.53
C ALA A 170 -10.77 5.51 4.37
N LEU A 171 -10.16 5.62 5.55
CA LEU A 171 -9.97 4.49 6.46
C LEU A 171 -11.30 3.89 6.94
N LEU A 172 -12.29 4.71 7.28
CA LEU A 172 -13.62 4.23 7.64
C LEU A 172 -14.31 3.51 6.47
N GLY A 173 -14.18 4.04 5.25
CA GLY A 173 -14.73 3.40 4.05
C GLY A 173 -14.11 2.02 3.79
N VAL A 174 -12.79 1.92 3.92
CA VAL A 174 -12.05 0.65 3.80
C VAL A 174 -12.46 -0.34 4.89
N ALA A 175 -12.61 0.12 6.14
CA ALA A 175 -13.05 -0.75 7.24
C ALA A 175 -14.43 -1.35 6.99
N VAL A 176 -15.40 -0.54 6.53
CA VAL A 176 -16.74 -1.01 6.18
C VAL A 176 -16.69 -1.97 4.98
N SER A 177 -15.85 -1.68 3.98
CA SER A 177 -15.65 -2.57 2.83
C SER A 177 -15.09 -3.92 3.26
N MET A 178 -14.08 -3.94 4.14
CA MET A 178 -13.49 -5.16 4.66
C MET A 178 -14.49 -5.97 5.49
N MET A 179 -15.26 -5.33 6.38
CA MET A 179 -16.34 -6.00 7.11
C MET A 179 -17.36 -6.65 6.16
N SER A 180 -17.67 -6.00 5.05
CA SER A 180 -18.58 -6.55 4.03
C SER A 180 -17.95 -7.74 3.29
N ILE A 181 -16.68 -7.65 2.92
CA ILE A 181 -15.94 -8.74 2.28
C ILE A 181 -15.84 -9.95 3.20
N LEU A 182 -15.57 -9.74 4.49
CA LEU A 182 -15.51 -10.82 5.48
C LEU A 182 -16.89 -11.45 5.72
N ALA A 183 -17.95 -10.65 5.75
CA ALA A 183 -19.33 -11.14 5.96
C ALA A 183 -19.87 -11.94 4.77
N PHE A 184 -19.58 -11.53 3.54
CA PHE A 184 -20.13 -12.14 2.31
C PHE A 184 -19.12 -12.97 1.52
N GLY A 185 -17.86 -13.02 1.96
CA GLY A 185 -16.75 -13.59 1.20
C GLY A 185 -16.93 -15.06 0.88
N GLU A 186 -17.41 -15.85 1.83
CA GLU A 186 -17.67 -17.28 1.62
C GLU A 186 -18.86 -17.51 0.68
N ALA A 187 -19.96 -16.77 0.88
CA ALA A 187 -21.17 -16.90 0.06
C ALA A 187 -20.94 -16.50 -1.41
N LEU A 188 -20.06 -15.53 -1.65
CA LEU A 188 -19.75 -15.02 -2.99
C LEU A 188 -18.47 -15.64 -3.59
N GLY A 189 -17.80 -16.56 -2.88
CA GLY A 189 -16.55 -17.17 -3.32
C GLY A 189 -15.43 -16.15 -3.57
N LEU A 190 -15.37 -15.08 -2.76
CA LEU A 190 -14.36 -14.04 -2.93
C LEU A 190 -12.98 -14.57 -2.60
N SER A 191 -12.03 -14.30 -3.49
CA SER A 191 -10.63 -14.67 -3.31
C SER A 191 -9.86 -13.64 -2.48
N ALA A 192 -8.70 -14.05 -1.97
CA ALA A 192 -7.68 -13.19 -1.39
C ALA A 192 -7.45 -11.91 -2.23
N THR A 193 -7.29 -12.06 -3.55
CA THR A 193 -7.03 -10.94 -4.47
C THR A 193 -8.08 -9.83 -4.38
N SER A 194 -9.35 -10.17 -4.11
CA SER A 194 -10.42 -9.21 -3.96
C SER A 194 -10.23 -8.31 -2.73
N GLY A 195 -9.74 -8.88 -1.62
CA GLY A 195 -9.43 -8.13 -0.39
C GLY A 195 -8.30 -7.12 -0.60
N THR A 196 -7.23 -7.55 -1.28
CA THR A 196 -6.11 -6.65 -1.63
C THR A 196 -6.56 -5.50 -2.53
N MET A 197 -7.37 -5.79 -3.56
CA MET A 197 -7.91 -4.75 -4.43
C MET A 197 -8.83 -3.78 -3.67
N ALA A 198 -9.63 -4.27 -2.73
CA ALA A 198 -10.49 -3.42 -1.91
C ALA A 198 -9.69 -2.46 -1.02
N LEU A 199 -8.59 -2.92 -0.41
CA LEU A 199 -7.67 -2.08 0.35
C LEU A 199 -7.01 -1.02 -0.54
N MET A 200 -6.38 -1.46 -1.65
CA MET A 200 -5.64 -0.57 -2.55
C MET A 200 -6.55 0.48 -3.21
N LEU A 201 -7.65 0.04 -3.83
CA LEU A 201 -8.59 0.94 -4.52
C LEU A 201 -9.41 1.76 -3.53
N GLY A 202 -9.85 1.16 -2.43
CA GLY A 202 -10.67 1.83 -1.42
C GLY A 202 -9.91 2.98 -0.76
N LEU A 203 -8.64 2.78 -0.42
CA LEU A 203 -7.83 3.85 0.17
C LEU A 203 -7.47 4.92 -0.87
N ALA A 204 -7.04 4.53 -2.08
CA ALA A 204 -6.68 5.49 -3.13
C ALA A 204 -7.87 6.37 -3.54
N VAL A 205 -8.97 5.75 -3.98
CA VAL A 205 -10.17 6.46 -4.44
C VAL A 205 -10.86 7.20 -3.30
N GLY A 206 -10.85 6.64 -2.08
CA GLY A 206 -11.43 7.27 -0.90
C GLY A 206 -10.73 8.59 -0.55
N ILE A 207 -9.40 8.61 -0.61
CA ILE A 207 -8.62 9.84 -0.40
C ILE A 207 -8.95 10.84 -1.52
N ASP A 208 -8.84 10.46 -2.78
CA ASP A 208 -9.08 11.36 -3.92
C ASP A 208 -10.46 12.02 -3.88
N TYR A 209 -11.50 11.26 -3.56
CA TYR A 209 -12.85 11.80 -3.46
C TYR A 209 -12.98 12.79 -2.29
N ALA A 210 -12.42 12.46 -1.12
CA ALA A 210 -12.46 13.35 0.02
C ALA A 210 -11.66 14.64 -0.25
N LEU A 211 -10.55 14.57 -0.99
CA LEU A 211 -9.79 15.75 -1.43
C LEU A 211 -10.60 16.62 -2.38
N PHE A 212 -11.29 16.03 -3.34
CA PHE A 212 -12.15 16.76 -4.28
C PHE A 212 -13.27 17.52 -3.56
N VAL A 213 -13.91 16.89 -2.58
CA VAL A 213 -14.95 17.53 -1.76
C VAL A 213 -14.37 18.69 -0.95
N VAL A 214 -13.23 18.48 -0.29
CA VAL A 214 -12.58 19.52 0.52
C VAL A 214 -12.07 20.68 -0.34
N SER A 215 -11.50 20.40 -1.52
CA SER A 215 -11.02 21.45 -2.43
C SER A 215 -12.17 22.32 -2.92
N ARG A 216 -13.27 21.69 -3.33
CA ARG A 216 -14.46 22.41 -3.79
C ARG A 216 -15.08 23.26 -2.69
N TYR A 217 -15.19 22.73 -1.47
CA TYR A 217 -15.71 23.48 -0.33
C TYR A 217 -14.88 24.75 -0.05
N ARG A 218 -13.55 24.65 -0.14
CA ARG A 218 -12.65 25.79 0.05
C ARG A 218 -12.81 26.84 -1.06
N GLU A 219 -13.01 26.42 -2.30
CA GLU A 219 -13.25 27.31 -3.44
C GLU A 219 -14.57 28.09 -3.27
N GLU A 220 -15.66 27.40 -2.92
CA GLU A 220 -16.97 28.02 -2.68
C GLU A 220 -16.92 29.03 -1.52
N HIS A 221 -16.22 28.70 -0.43
CA HIS A 221 -16.00 29.63 0.69
C HIS A 221 -15.18 30.86 0.31
N SER A 222 -14.19 30.70 -0.57
CA SER A 222 -13.37 31.82 -1.05
C SER A 222 -14.11 32.73 -2.04
N ALA A 223 -15.03 32.16 -2.84
CA ALA A 223 -15.86 32.89 -3.79
C ALA A 223 -17.01 33.66 -3.12
N ALA A 224 -17.49 33.17 -1.98
CA ALA A 224 -18.58 33.81 -1.22
C ALA A 224 -18.21 35.17 -0.60
N CYS A 225 -16.93 35.57 -0.60
CA CYS A 225 -16.49 36.88 -0.09
C CYS A 225 -15.75 37.67 -1.18
N PRO A 226 -16.45 38.44 -2.03
CA PRO A 226 -15.80 39.35 -2.96
C PRO A 226 -15.05 40.41 -2.16
N ARG A 227 -13.72 40.50 -2.34
CA ARG A 227 -12.97 41.64 -1.81
C ARG A 227 -13.52 42.91 -2.48
N PRO A 228 -13.90 43.96 -1.73
CA PRO A 228 -14.24 45.24 -2.35
C PRO A 228 -13.00 45.76 -3.08
N THR A 229 -12.99 45.63 -4.40
CA THR A 229 -11.95 46.20 -5.25
C THR A 229 -12.14 47.71 -5.27
N ARG A 230 -11.11 48.44 -4.84
CA ARG A 230 -11.12 49.90 -4.67
C ARG A 230 -11.24 50.68 -5.98
N SER A 231 -11.34 50.02 -7.15
CA SER A 231 -11.20 50.64 -8.47
C SER A 231 -12.47 50.61 -9.35
N GLY A 232 -13.67 50.39 -8.81
CA GLY A 232 -14.84 50.12 -9.67
C GLY A 232 -16.21 50.51 -9.16
N TRP A 233 -16.39 51.71 -8.58
CA TRP A 233 -17.69 52.21 -8.12
C TRP A 233 -18.70 52.57 -9.24
N ARG A 234 -18.55 52.09 -10.48
CA ARG A 234 -19.44 52.50 -11.59
C ARG A 234 -20.39 51.44 -12.13
N ARG A 235 -20.27 50.15 -11.80
CA ARG A 235 -21.24 49.14 -12.25
C ARG A 235 -21.44 48.08 -11.17
N ALA A 236 -22.57 48.14 -10.48
CA ALA A 236 -23.05 47.01 -9.69
C ALA A 236 -23.35 45.85 -10.65
N PRO A 237 -22.91 44.61 -10.36
CA PRO A 237 -23.34 43.45 -11.12
C PRO A 237 -24.86 43.30 -11.00
N PRO A 238 -25.55 42.80 -12.05
CA PRO A 238 -26.99 42.54 -11.97
C PRO A 238 -27.29 41.55 -10.83
N ALA A 239 -28.37 41.81 -10.09
CA ALA A 239 -28.79 40.98 -8.98
C ALA A 239 -29.06 39.53 -9.43
N PRO A 240 -28.69 38.51 -8.63
CA PRO A 240 -29.01 37.13 -8.95
C PRO A 240 -30.54 36.90 -8.93
N PRO A 241 -31.08 36.01 -9.78
CA PRO A 241 -32.53 35.82 -9.94
C PRO A 241 -33.21 35.03 -8.80
N TRP A 242 -32.50 34.71 -7.72
CA TRP A 242 -33.03 33.95 -6.58
C TRP A 242 -32.94 34.75 -5.27
N PRO A 243 -33.90 34.57 -4.34
CA PRO A 243 -33.94 35.29 -3.07
C PRO A 243 -32.87 34.75 -2.10
N SER A 244 -31.63 35.22 -2.23
CA SER A 244 -30.53 34.84 -1.33
C SER A 244 -30.61 35.62 0.00
N ARG A 245 -31.31 35.07 1.00
CA ARG A 245 -31.27 35.53 2.41
C ARG A 245 -29.89 35.34 3.08
N ALA A 246 -28.91 34.76 2.38
CA ALA A 246 -27.60 34.42 2.92
C ALA A 246 -26.69 35.63 3.17
N CYS A 247 -26.91 36.76 2.48
CA CYS A 247 -26.03 37.93 2.62
C CYS A 247 -26.30 38.77 3.88
N SER A 248 -27.45 38.61 4.55
CA SER A 248 -27.81 39.52 5.66
C SER A 248 -27.19 39.16 7.01
N ARG A 249 -26.52 38.00 7.14
CA ARG A 249 -26.10 37.48 8.45
C ARG A 249 -24.61 37.67 8.78
N TYR A 250 -23.81 38.17 7.84
CA TYR A 250 -22.36 38.37 8.00
C TYR A 250 -21.87 39.81 7.76
N ALA A 251 -22.77 40.80 7.81
CA ALA A 251 -22.40 42.21 7.71
C ALA A 251 -22.72 43.00 9.01
N PRO A 252 -22.03 42.78 10.15
CA PRO A 252 -22.19 43.65 11.31
C PRO A 252 -21.19 44.82 11.35
N THR A 253 -20.27 44.97 10.38
CA THR A 253 -19.24 46.03 10.45
C THR A 253 -19.00 46.70 9.11
N CYS A 254 -20.03 47.38 8.60
CA CYS A 254 -19.89 48.44 7.59
C CYS A 254 -20.62 49.70 8.08
N SER A 255 -20.27 50.17 9.28
CA SER A 255 -20.57 51.54 9.71
C SER A 255 -19.24 52.29 9.83
N GLY A 256 -18.95 53.11 8.82
CA GLY A 256 -17.95 54.17 8.91
C GLY A 256 -18.54 55.42 9.59
N PRO A 257 -17.68 56.35 10.04
CA PRO A 257 -18.07 57.62 10.65
C PRO A 257 -18.79 58.57 9.70
#